data_AF-A0A6N7CSI7-F1
#
_entry.id   AF-A0A6N7CSI7-F1
#
_cell.length_a   1.000
_cell.length_b   1.000
_cell.length_c   1.000
_cell.angle_alpha   90.00
_cell.angle_beta   90.00
_cell.angle_gamma   90.00
#
_symmetry.space_group_name_H-M   'P 1'
#
loop_
_entity.id
_entity.type
_entity.pdbx_description
1 polymer ?
#
loop_
_entity_poly.entity_id
_entity_poly.type
_entity_poly.pdbx_seq_one_letter_code
_entity_poly.pdbx_strand_id
1 'polypeptide(L)'
;MKSAPAHARRKACRTAHDVQTRLATGAKTVILDSPPETTIELRDLPDGLTLRVEGSSRVQITDTTDRPEKRAPAIVITGAAHAQLFGHTRAHAYTTATVDAFDRTRVTAHNRASISAVDHALVLAGESTTVYAYDHAAVHAHDDAQVHATDDTRIVLHGNAHAAAARGVTIFGPARANVTVAAR
;
A
#
# COMPACT_ATOMS: atom_id res chain seq x y z
N MET A 1 -7.72 39.55 -19.85
CA MET A 1 -8.19 38.42 -19.00
C MET A 1 -7.00 37.90 -18.22
N LYS A 2 -7.05 37.96 -16.88
CA LYS A 2 -5.95 37.52 -16.00
C LYS A 2 -5.87 35.99 -16.06
N SER A 3 -4.75 35.45 -16.52
CA SER A 3 -4.42 34.03 -16.37
C SER A 3 -4.35 33.70 -14.88
N ALA A 4 -5.08 32.67 -14.47
CA ALA A 4 -5.00 32.14 -13.11
C ALA A 4 -3.55 31.67 -12.83
N PRO A 5 -3.02 31.87 -11.60
CA PRO A 5 -1.66 31.46 -11.29
C PRO A 5 -1.60 29.93 -11.32
N ALA A 6 -0.70 29.39 -12.15
CA ALA A 6 -0.31 28.00 -12.09
C ALA A 6 0.03 27.68 -10.63
N HIS A 7 -0.68 26.73 -10.02
CA HIS A 7 -0.33 26.20 -8.70
C HIS A 7 1.17 25.90 -8.71
N ALA A 8 1.95 26.67 -7.95
CA ALA A 8 3.38 26.43 -7.79
C ALA A 8 3.54 24.96 -7.41
N ARG A 9 4.08 24.15 -8.34
CA ARG A 9 4.36 22.73 -8.10
C ARG A 9 5.15 22.67 -6.80
N ARG A 10 4.54 22.15 -5.74
CA ARG A 10 5.21 21.97 -4.45
C ARG A 10 6.46 21.16 -4.74
N LYS A 11 7.64 21.73 -4.43
CA LYS A 11 8.93 21.07 -4.70
C LYS A 11 8.91 19.69 -4.06
N ALA A 12 9.11 18.65 -4.87
CA ALA A 12 9.18 17.28 -4.40
C ALA A 12 10.44 17.09 -3.54
N CYS A 13 10.27 16.41 -2.42
CA CYS A 13 11.37 15.91 -1.60
C CYS A 13 12.12 14.82 -2.38
N ARG A 14 13.45 14.86 -2.34
CA ARG A 14 14.31 13.82 -2.93
C ARG A 14 14.99 12.98 -1.84
N THR A 15 15.07 13.49 -0.60
CA THR A 15 15.75 12.86 0.54
C THR A 15 14.89 12.82 1.80
N ALA A 16 15.28 12.01 2.81
CA ALA A 16 14.65 12.01 4.12
C ALA A 16 14.75 13.38 4.82
N HIS A 17 15.88 14.07 4.65
CA HIS A 17 16.10 15.40 5.20
C HIS A 17 15.12 16.43 4.60
N ASP A 18 14.84 16.35 3.30
CA ASP A 18 13.83 17.21 2.67
C ASP A 18 12.46 16.97 3.30
N VAL A 19 12.08 15.71 3.53
CA VAL A 19 10.80 15.36 4.15
C VAL A 19 10.74 15.94 5.56
N GLN A 20 11.76 15.71 6.40
CA GLN A 20 11.83 16.22 7.76
C GLN A 20 11.73 17.75 7.80
N THR A 21 12.44 18.44 6.92
CA THR A 21 12.39 19.90 6.81
C THR A 21 10.98 20.37 6.47
N ARG A 22 10.29 19.68 5.57
CA ARG A 22 8.89 20.02 5.23
C ARG A 22 7.95 19.79 6.41
N LEU A 23 8.11 18.69 7.14
CA LEU A 23 7.33 18.41 8.34
C LEU A 23 7.56 19.45 9.44
N ALA A 24 8.80 19.89 9.66
CA ALA A 24 9.15 20.94 10.60
C ALA A 24 8.48 22.28 10.29
N THR A 25 8.17 22.56 9.01
CA THR A 25 7.40 23.75 8.61
C THR A 25 5.88 23.58 8.72
N GLY A 26 5.39 22.48 9.29
CA GLY A 26 3.95 22.21 9.44
C GLY A 26 3.26 21.75 8.15
N ALA A 27 4.00 21.21 7.19
CA ALA A 27 3.42 20.74 5.94
C ALA A 27 2.46 19.56 6.17
N LYS A 28 1.18 19.75 5.80
CA LYS A 28 0.16 18.69 5.81
C LYS A 28 0.23 17.74 4.61
N THR A 29 0.98 18.13 3.58
CA THR A 29 1.21 17.28 2.40
C THR A 29 2.66 17.35 1.98
N VAL A 30 3.27 16.19 1.82
CA VAL A 30 4.64 16.03 1.32
C VAL A 30 4.60 15.14 0.08
N ILE A 31 5.33 15.54 -0.96
CA ILE A 31 5.54 14.74 -2.17
C ILE A 31 6.98 14.25 -2.12
N LEU A 32 7.15 12.94 -2.21
CA LEU A 32 8.43 12.24 -2.31
C LEU A 32 8.54 11.67 -3.72
N ASP A 33 9.57 12.10 -4.44
CA ASP A 33 9.93 11.60 -5.77
C ASP A 33 11.44 11.39 -5.72
N SER A 34 11.94 10.31 -5.12
CA SER A 34 13.39 10.05 -4.99
C SER A 34 13.87 9.15 -6.14
N PRO A 35 15.14 9.28 -6.58
CA PRO A 35 15.75 8.29 -7.47
C PRO A 35 15.66 6.86 -6.88
N PRO A 36 15.45 5.83 -7.73
CA PRO A 36 15.19 4.46 -7.27
C PRO A 36 16.37 3.79 -6.57
N GLU A 37 17.57 4.36 -6.64
CA GLU A 37 18.78 3.82 -6.03
C GLU A 37 18.83 4.05 -4.51
N THR A 38 18.01 4.97 -3.98
CA THR A 38 17.99 5.34 -2.57
C THR A 38 16.67 4.94 -1.92
N THR A 39 16.74 4.15 -0.86
CA THR A 39 15.59 3.91 0.02
C THR A 39 15.48 5.01 1.06
N ILE A 40 14.35 5.70 1.08
CA ILE A 40 14.07 6.77 2.04
C ILE A 40 13.40 6.17 3.27
N GLU A 41 14.04 6.27 4.42
CA GLU A 41 13.48 5.78 5.68
C GLU A 41 12.71 6.88 6.41
N LEU A 42 11.45 6.60 6.77
CA LEU A 42 10.57 7.48 7.51
C LEU A 42 9.97 6.74 8.70
N ARG A 43 9.81 7.44 9.82
CA ARG A 43 9.24 6.88 11.06
C ARG A 43 8.20 7.81 11.66
N ASP A 44 7.15 7.21 12.21
CA ASP A 44 6.12 7.84 13.04
C ASP A 44 5.60 9.16 12.45
N LEU A 45 5.08 9.07 11.22
CA LEU A 45 4.58 10.22 10.48
C LEU A 45 3.48 10.96 11.30
N PRO A 46 3.44 12.30 11.26
CA PRO A 46 2.51 13.09 12.04
C PRO A 46 1.06 12.87 11.64
N ASP A 47 0.15 13.11 12.60
CA ASP A 47 -1.28 13.00 12.39
C ASP A 47 -1.79 13.88 11.23
N GLY A 48 -2.70 13.32 10.43
CA GLY A 48 -3.33 14.02 9.32
C GLY A 48 -2.37 14.41 8.18
N LEU A 49 -1.13 13.91 8.19
CA LEU A 49 -0.21 14.08 7.07
C LEU A 49 -0.72 13.29 5.85
N THR A 50 -0.60 13.87 4.66
CA THR A 50 -0.62 13.14 3.40
C THR A 50 0.79 13.04 2.84
N LEU A 51 1.34 11.83 2.75
CA LEU A 51 2.61 11.57 2.06
C LEU A 51 2.31 10.95 0.70
N ARG A 52 2.74 11.59 -0.39
CA ARG A 52 2.63 11.05 -1.76
C ARG A 52 3.99 10.57 -2.20
N VAL A 53 4.12 9.28 -2.44
CA VAL A 53 5.32 8.62 -2.96
C VAL A 53 5.08 8.36 -4.44
N GLU A 54 5.87 9.00 -5.29
CA GLU A 54 5.65 9.07 -6.74
C GLU A 54 6.89 8.62 -7.51
N GLY A 55 6.76 8.51 -8.83
CA GLY A 55 7.87 8.15 -9.72
C GLY A 55 8.31 6.70 -9.50
N SER A 56 9.62 6.52 -9.30
CA SER A 56 10.25 5.22 -9.00
C SER A 56 10.85 5.19 -7.60
N SER A 57 10.34 6.04 -6.70
CA SER A 57 10.85 6.18 -5.33
C SER A 57 10.86 4.85 -4.59
N ARG A 58 11.87 4.62 -3.75
CA ARG A 58 11.88 3.57 -2.75
C ARG A 58 11.76 4.15 -1.36
N VAL A 59 10.86 3.62 -0.55
CA VAL A 59 10.60 4.12 0.80
C VAL A 59 10.41 2.98 1.78
N GLN A 60 10.92 3.15 3.00
CA GLN A 60 10.59 2.32 4.15
C GLN A 60 9.90 3.18 5.19
N ILE A 61 8.71 2.79 5.61
CA ILE A 61 7.90 3.55 6.57
C ILE A 61 7.52 2.65 7.74
N THR A 62 7.89 3.07 8.94
CA THR A 62 7.46 2.42 10.18
C THR A 62 6.56 3.37 10.95
N ASP A 63 5.35 2.93 11.30
CA ASP A 63 4.50 3.64 12.26
C ASP A 63 4.26 2.74 13.47
N THR A 64 4.81 3.12 14.61
CA THR A 64 4.68 2.36 15.85
C THR A 64 3.41 2.70 16.61
N THR A 65 2.67 3.73 16.17
CA THR A 65 1.51 4.23 16.91
C THR A 65 0.21 3.66 16.37
N ASP A 66 -0.55 2.95 17.21
CA ASP A 66 -1.92 2.60 16.86
C ASP A 66 -2.84 3.81 17.03
N ARG A 67 -3.27 4.39 15.90
CA ARG A 67 -4.14 5.57 15.85
C ARG A 67 -5.47 5.23 15.19
N PRO A 68 -6.57 5.91 15.56
CA PRO A 68 -7.80 5.87 14.77
C PRO A 68 -7.54 6.30 13.33
N GLU A 69 -8.24 5.69 12.38
CA GLU A 69 -8.04 5.90 10.94
C GLU A 69 -8.08 7.38 10.53
N LYS A 70 -9.00 8.17 11.11
CA LYS A 70 -9.15 9.61 10.82
C LYS A 70 -7.93 10.46 11.19
N ARG A 71 -7.07 9.97 12.09
CA ARG A 71 -5.85 10.67 12.54
C ARG A 71 -4.60 10.14 11.86
N ALA A 72 -4.62 8.89 11.42
CA ALA A 72 -3.48 8.24 10.83
C ALA A 72 -2.98 9.01 9.58
N PRO A 73 -1.66 9.01 9.33
CA PRO A 73 -1.11 9.55 8.11
C PRO A 73 -1.67 8.78 6.89
N ALA A 74 -2.06 9.51 5.85
CA ALA A 74 -2.44 8.93 4.57
C ALA A 74 -1.20 8.80 3.69
N ILE A 75 -0.73 7.57 3.47
CA ILE A 75 0.38 7.28 2.56
C ILE A 75 -0.21 6.91 1.20
N VAL A 76 0.19 7.60 0.14
CA VAL A 76 -0.28 7.37 -1.23
C VAL A 76 0.90 7.00 -2.09
N ILE A 77 0.91 5.80 -2.66
CA ILE A 77 2.02 5.23 -3.42
C ILE A 77 1.57 5.04 -4.86
N THR A 78 2.29 5.65 -5.79
CA THR A 78 1.90 5.72 -7.21
C THR A 78 3.14 5.62 -8.10
N GLY A 79 2.92 5.45 -9.41
CA GLY A 79 4.00 5.21 -10.36
C GLY A 79 4.58 3.80 -10.18
N ALA A 80 5.87 3.68 -10.45
CA ALA A 80 6.66 2.47 -10.20
C ALA A 80 7.34 2.52 -8.82
N ALA A 81 6.79 3.29 -7.88
CA ALA A 81 7.33 3.40 -6.54
C ALA A 81 7.16 2.09 -5.75
N HIS A 82 8.13 1.83 -4.88
CA HIS A 82 8.16 0.67 -4.00
C HIS A 82 8.19 1.11 -2.54
N ALA A 83 7.23 0.66 -1.74
CA ALA A 83 7.18 0.93 -0.31
C ALA A 83 7.28 -0.36 0.53
N GLN A 84 8.07 -0.30 1.60
CA GLN A 84 8.06 -1.28 2.67
C GLN A 84 7.40 -0.65 3.89
N LEU A 85 6.34 -1.26 4.40
CA LEU A 85 5.43 -0.68 5.38
C LEU A 85 5.33 -1.56 6.63
N PHE A 86 5.58 -0.98 7.80
CA PHE A 86 5.69 -1.69 9.07
C PHE A 86 4.79 -1.10 10.15
N GLY A 87 4.44 -1.90 11.15
CA GLY A 87 3.63 -1.49 12.30
C GLY A 87 2.17 -1.19 11.94
N HIS A 88 1.69 0.01 12.25
CA HIS A 88 0.29 0.45 12.13
C HIS A 88 0.03 1.35 10.92
N THR A 89 0.87 1.26 9.89
CA THR A 89 0.78 2.12 8.69
C THR A 89 -0.51 1.88 7.90
N ARG A 90 -0.93 2.91 7.18
CA ARG A 90 -2.09 2.87 6.27
C ARG A 90 -1.71 3.49 4.94
N ALA A 91 -1.90 2.74 3.85
CA ALA A 91 -1.49 3.18 2.53
C ALA A 91 -2.54 2.91 1.45
N HIS A 92 -2.47 3.73 0.41
CA HIS A 92 -3.19 3.54 -0.85
C HIS A 92 -2.17 3.33 -1.97
N ALA A 93 -2.28 2.22 -2.69
CA ALA A 93 -1.41 1.87 -3.81
C ALA A 93 -2.21 1.95 -5.12
N TYR A 94 -1.65 2.66 -6.10
CA TYR A 94 -2.29 2.84 -7.41
C TYR A 94 -1.31 2.56 -8.54
N THR A 95 -1.82 2.56 -9.77
CA THR A 95 -1.04 2.43 -11.01
C THR A 95 -0.24 1.13 -11.05
N THR A 96 1.09 1.18 -10.93
CA THR A 96 2.00 0.03 -10.94
C THR A 96 2.85 -0.02 -9.66
N ALA A 97 2.34 0.55 -8.56
CA ALA A 97 3.07 0.62 -7.30
C ALA A 97 3.28 -0.77 -6.71
N THR A 98 4.44 -0.96 -6.07
CA THR A 98 4.75 -2.18 -5.31
C THR A 98 4.75 -1.87 -3.82
N VAL A 99 4.09 -2.69 -3.00
CA VAL A 99 4.04 -2.52 -1.55
C VAL A 99 4.31 -3.84 -0.84
N ASP A 100 5.30 -3.84 0.05
CA ASP A 100 5.49 -4.90 1.04
C ASP A 100 4.90 -4.43 2.36
N ALA A 101 3.87 -5.11 2.84
CA ALA A 101 3.09 -4.76 4.01
C ALA A 101 3.28 -5.81 5.11
N PHE A 102 3.76 -5.37 6.27
CA PHE A 102 4.08 -6.21 7.42
C PHE A 102 3.27 -5.79 8.66
N ASP A 103 3.33 -6.61 9.71
CA ASP A 103 2.69 -6.36 11.01
C ASP A 103 1.18 -6.08 10.90
N ARG A 104 0.69 -4.91 11.32
CA ARG A 104 -0.72 -4.49 11.31
C ARG A 104 -0.99 -3.44 10.23
N THR A 105 -0.19 -3.46 9.16
CA THR A 105 -0.32 -2.54 8.03
C THR A 105 -1.65 -2.76 7.31
N ARG A 106 -2.29 -1.66 6.88
CA ARG A 106 -3.47 -1.71 6.02
C ARG A 106 -3.19 -1.09 4.67
N VAL A 107 -3.46 -1.81 3.58
CA VAL A 107 -3.27 -1.31 2.21
C VAL A 107 -4.58 -1.38 1.44
N THR A 108 -4.96 -0.28 0.78
CA THR A 108 -5.99 -0.30 -0.26
C THR A 108 -5.32 -0.16 -1.62
N ALA A 109 -5.52 -1.13 -2.50
CA ALA A 109 -4.79 -1.27 -3.75
C ALA A 109 -5.73 -1.33 -4.96
N HIS A 110 -5.36 -0.60 -6.01
CA HIS A 110 -6.12 -0.46 -7.25
C HIS A 110 -5.19 -0.51 -8.48
N ASN A 111 -5.79 -0.56 -9.67
CA ASN A 111 -5.14 -0.66 -10.98
C ASN A 111 -4.28 -1.92 -11.11
N ARG A 112 -2.98 -1.78 -11.40
CA ARG A 112 -2.03 -2.88 -11.56
C ARG A 112 -1.00 -2.87 -10.42
N ALA A 113 -1.41 -2.44 -9.23
CA ALA A 113 -0.55 -2.48 -8.05
C ALA A 113 -0.20 -3.93 -7.68
N SER A 114 0.97 -4.13 -7.09
CA SER A 114 1.45 -5.42 -6.61
C SER A 114 1.74 -5.34 -5.12
N ILE A 115 1.06 -6.17 -4.32
CA ILE A 115 1.15 -6.13 -2.86
C ILE A 115 1.70 -7.46 -2.34
N SER A 116 2.72 -7.43 -1.49
CA SER A 116 3.11 -8.54 -0.64
C SER A 116 2.61 -8.26 0.78
N ALA A 117 1.76 -9.13 1.33
CA ALA A 117 1.14 -8.97 2.64
C ALA A 117 1.55 -10.11 3.55
N VAL A 118 2.13 -9.77 4.69
CA VAL A 118 2.76 -10.71 5.63
C VAL A 118 2.26 -10.41 7.05
N ASP A 119 2.38 -11.39 7.96
CA ASP A 119 1.92 -11.31 9.34
C ASP A 119 0.43 -10.98 9.45
N HIS A 120 0.05 -9.86 10.07
CA HIS A 120 -1.35 -9.47 10.29
C HIS A 120 -1.79 -8.35 9.34
N ALA A 121 -1.12 -8.21 8.19
CA ALA A 121 -1.43 -7.19 7.20
C ALA A 121 -2.83 -7.40 6.62
N LEU A 122 -3.54 -6.30 6.38
CA LEU A 122 -4.86 -6.28 5.76
C LEU A 122 -4.79 -5.58 4.41
N VAL A 123 -5.23 -6.25 3.35
CA VAL A 123 -5.29 -5.69 2.00
C VAL A 123 -6.73 -5.65 1.49
N LEU A 124 -7.14 -4.48 1.00
CA LEU A 124 -8.33 -4.30 0.17
C LEU A 124 -7.84 -4.13 -1.27
N ALA A 125 -8.06 -5.11 -2.13
CA ALA A 125 -7.59 -5.13 -3.50
C ALA A 125 -8.76 -5.07 -4.49
N GLY A 126 -8.69 -4.17 -5.46
CA GLY A 126 -9.65 -4.06 -6.56
C GLY A 126 -8.97 -3.96 -7.92
N GLU A 127 -9.79 -3.82 -8.97
CA GLU A 127 -9.34 -3.73 -10.37
C GLU A 127 -8.38 -4.88 -10.75
N SER A 128 -7.23 -4.63 -11.36
CA SER A 128 -6.26 -5.65 -11.78
C SER A 128 -5.09 -5.82 -10.81
N THR A 129 -5.34 -5.64 -9.51
CA THR A 129 -4.29 -5.73 -8.46
C THR A 129 -3.84 -7.17 -8.28
N THR A 130 -2.55 -7.38 -8.07
CA THR A 130 -1.98 -8.67 -7.65
C THR A 130 -1.59 -8.61 -6.18
N VAL A 131 -2.00 -9.60 -5.39
CA VAL A 131 -1.65 -9.73 -3.97
C VAL A 131 -0.99 -11.07 -3.73
N TYR A 132 0.15 -11.07 -3.05
CA TYR A 132 0.79 -12.24 -2.47
C TYR A 132 0.61 -12.17 -0.95
N ALA A 133 -0.07 -13.15 -0.36
CA ALA A 133 -0.45 -13.14 1.05
C ALA A 133 0.09 -14.36 1.80
N TYR A 134 0.67 -14.12 2.96
CA TYR A 134 1.40 -15.09 3.76
C TYR A 134 1.03 -14.97 5.25
N ASP A 135 1.40 -15.99 6.03
CA ASP A 135 1.18 -16.05 7.48
C ASP A 135 -0.29 -15.79 7.87
N HIS A 136 -0.58 -14.74 8.62
CA HIS A 136 -1.93 -14.43 9.13
C HIS A 136 -2.62 -13.31 8.32
N ALA A 137 -2.15 -13.05 7.09
CA ALA A 137 -2.61 -11.93 6.30
C ALA A 137 -4.11 -12.07 5.95
N ALA A 138 -4.78 -10.92 5.82
CA ALA A 138 -6.18 -10.85 5.42
C ALA A 138 -6.32 -10.07 4.12
N VAL A 139 -7.05 -10.63 3.14
CA VAL A 139 -7.27 -10.01 1.83
C VAL A 139 -8.76 -9.97 1.50
N HIS A 140 -9.27 -8.78 1.16
CA HIS A 140 -10.55 -8.62 0.48
C HIS A 140 -10.28 -8.26 -0.96
N ALA A 141 -10.71 -9.10 -1.90
CA ALA A 141 -10.45 -8.92 -3.32
C ALA A 141 -11.74 -8.71 -4.10
N HIS A 142 -11.73 -7.72 -4.99
CA HIS A 142 -12.84 -7.27 -5.82
C HIS A 142 -12.43 -7.20 -7.30
N ASP A 143 -13.41 -7.04 -8.18
CA ASP A 143 -13.22 -6.88 -9.64
C ASP A 143 -12.36 -8.00 -10.22
N ASP A 144 -11.23 -7.69 -10.87
CA ASP A 144 -10.34 -8.65 -11.52
C ASP A 144 -9.09 -8.96 -10.67
N ALA A 145 -9.12 -8.65 -9.37
CA ALA A 145 -7.97 -8.79 -8.49
C ALA A 145 -7.55 -10.26 -8.35
N GLN A 146 -6.24 -10.48 -8.32
CA GLN A 146 -5.63 -11.81 -8.24
C GLN A 146 -4.90 -11.96 -6.91
N VAL A 147 -5.21 -13.03 -6.18
CA VAL A 147 -4.59 -13.31 -4.87
C VAL A 147 -3.85 -14.65 -4.93
N HIS A 148 -2.60 -14.66 -4.51
CA HIS A 148 -1.81 -15.85 -4.29
C HIS A 148 -1.57 -16.00 -2.79
N ALA A 149 -1.98 -17.11 -2.19
CA ALA A 149 -1.90 -17.26 -0.75
C ALA A 149 -1.42 -18.63 -0.27
N THR A 150 -0.80 -18.61 0.91
CA THR A 150 -0.29 -19.74 1.66
C THR A 150 -0.47 -19.49 3.17
N ASP A 151 -0.20 -20.52 3.98
CA ASP A 151 -0.23 -20.47 5.43
C ASP A 151 -1.61 -20.06 5.98
N ASP A 152 -1.69 -19.46 7.16
CA ASP A 152 -2.95 -19.13 7.85
C ASP A 152 -3.65 -17.87 7.29
N THR A 153 -3.55 -17.65 5.97
CA THR A 153 -4.12 -16.49 5.27
C THR A 153 -5.65 -16.60 5.17
N ARG A 154 -6.33 -15.47 5.31
CA ARG A 154 -7.78 -15.35 5.10
C ARG A 154 -8.10 -14.49 3.87
N ILE A 155 -8.87 -15.05 2.94
CA ILE A 155 -9.31 -14.33 1.73
C ILE A 155 -10.83 -14.21 1.70
N VAL A 156 -11.33 -13.03 1.34
CA VAL A 156 -12.72 -12.81 0.94
C VAL A 156 -12.73 -12.33 -0.51
N LEU A 157 -13.31 -13.13 -1.40
CA LEU A 157 -13.46 -12.82 -2.82
C LEU A 157 -14.84 -12.22 -3.10
N HIS A 158 -14.89 -11.29 -4.04
CA HIS A 158 -16.10 -10.68 -4.57
C HIS A 158 -16.03 -10.57 -6.10
N GLY A 159 -17.18 -10.71 -6.77
CA GLY A 159 -17.27 -10.54 -8.23
C GLY A 159 -16.37 -11.53 -9.00
N ASN A 160 -15.51 -10.99 -9.87
CA ASN A 160 -14.61 -11.77 -10.71
C ASN A 160 -13.25 -12.05 -10.06
N ALA A 161 -13.04 -11.63 -8.80
CA ALA A 161 -11.75 -11.75 -8.14
C ALA A 161 -11.40 -13.23 -7.98
N HIS A 162 -10.13 -13.56 -8.14
CA HIS A 162 -9.67 -14.94 -8.15
C HIS A 162 -8.53 -15.17 -7.14
N ALA A 163 -8.51 -16.34 -6.52
CA ALA A 163 -7.46 -16.76 -5.61
C ALA A 163 -6.82 -18.08 -6.05
N ALA A 164 -5.49 -18.09 -6.10
CA ALA A 164 -4.69 -19.31 -6.08
C ALA A 164 -4.22 -19.57 -4.63
N ALA A 165 -4.58 -20.70 -4.05
CA ALA A 165 -4.28 -21.00 -2.66
C ALA A 165 -3.58 -22.34 -2.46
N ALA A 166 -2.66 -22.35 -1.49
CA ALA A 166 -2.02 -23.55 -0.95
C ALA A 166 -2.63 -23.94 0.41
N ARG A 167 -1.98 -24.88 1.10
CA ARG A 167 -2.41 -25.38 2.42
C ARG A 167 -2.44 -24.25 3.46
N GLY A 168 -3.47 -24.25 4.31
CA GLY A 168 -3.66 -23.31 5.42
C GLY A 168 -4.64 -22.19 5.11
N VAL A 169 -4.82 -21.88 3.83
CA VAL A 169 -5.62 -20.71 3.41
C VAL A 169 -7.11 -20.96 3.60
N THR A 170 -7.80 -20.00 4.20
CA THR A 170 -9.26 -19.98 4.28
C THR A 170 -9.84 -18.96 3.30
N ILE A 171 -10.69 -19.41 2.38
CA ILE A 171 -11.31 -18.55 1.35
C ILE A 171 -12.83 -18.52 1.52
N PHE A 172 -13.39 -17.31 1.53
CA PHE A 172 -14.82 -17.02 1.38
C PHE A 172 -15.02 -16.39 0.01
N GLY A 173 -16.02 -16.79 -0.77
CA GLY A 173 -16.17 -16.23 -2.11
C GLY A 173 -17.47 -16.63 -2.82
N PRO A 174 -17.75 -16.00 -3.98
CA PRO A 174 -19.04 -16.11 -4.66
C PRO A 174 -19.23 -17.47 -5.34
N ALA A 175 -18.15 -18.06 -5.87
CA ALA A 175 -18.19 -19.36 -6.53
C ALA A 175 -16.85 -20.09 -6.44
N ARG A 176 -16.88 -21.42 -6.60
CA ARG A 176 -15.68 -22.26 -6.64
C ARG A 176 -14.77 -21.99 -7.84
N ALA A 177 -15.34 -21.48 -8.93
CA ALA A 177 -14.59 -21.13 -10.15
C ALA A 177 -13.57 -19.99 -9.94
N ASN A 178 -13.78 -19.18 -8.90
CA ASN A 178 -12.87 -18.11 -8.50
C ASN A 178 -11.66 -18.62 -7.70
N VAL A 179 -11.54 -19.94 -7.48
CA VAL A 179 -10.50 -20.51 -6.63
C VAL A 179 -9.76 -21.62 -7.36
N THR A 180 -8.45 -21.45 -7.46
CA THR A 180 -7.52 -22.52 -7.85
C THR A 180 -6.78 -23.01 -6.61
N VAL A 181 -6.83 -24.31 -6.33
CA VAL A 181 -6.05 -24.91 -5.24
C VAL A 181 -4.82 -25.57 -5.84
N ALA A 182 -3.62 -25.16 -5.40
CA ALA A 182 -2.39 -25.78 -5.85
C ALA A 182 -2.37 -27.26 -5.43
N ALA A 183 -2.19 -28.16 -6.41
CA ALA A 183 -1.99 -29.58 -6.14
C ALA A 183 -0.60 -29.77 -5.48
N ARG A 184 -0.55 -30.69 -4.50
CA ARG A 184 0.68 -31.05 -3.78
C ARG A 184 1.76 -31.59 -4.70
#